data_AF-A0A661DGT6-F1
#
_entry.id   AF-A0A661DGT6-F1
#
_cell.length_a   1.000
_cell.length_b   1.000
_cell.length_c   1.000
_cell.angle_alpha   90.00
_cell.angle_beta   90.00
_cell.angle_gamma   90.00
#
_symmetry.space_group_name_H-M   'P 1'
#
loop_
_entity.id
_entity.type
_entity.pdbx_description
1 polymer ?
#
loop_
_entity_poly.entity_id
_entity_poly.type
_entity_poly.pdbx_seq_one_letter_code
_entity_poly.pdbx_strand_id
1 'polypeptide(L)'
;MEAMALVYGSTAIAVGIILGFAGLGSALGWGLICSKFLEGIARQPEMRPQLMGQMLFTGGLMEAFPMIVLGMAMWFVFANPFAAAVQASVGS
;
A
#
# COMPACT_ATOMS: atom_id res chain seq x y z
N MET A 1 -31.80 -1.45 -5.18
CA MET A 1 -31.02 -0.35 -4.60
C MET A 1 -30.30 -0.75 -3.31
N GLU A 2 -30.93 -1.50 -2.41
CA GLU A 2 -30.32 -1.96 -1.15
C GLU A 2 -29.06 -2.82 -1.34
N ALA A 3 -29.09 -3.81 -2.25
CA ALA A 3 -27.93 -4.66 -2.55
C ALA A 3 -26.70 -3.86 -3.04
N MET A 4 -26.91 -2.81 -3.83
CA MET A 4 -25.84 -1.91 -4.27
C MET A 4 -25.20 -1.17 -3.09
N ALA A 5 -26.02 -0.60 -2.21
CA ALA A 5 -25.53 0.12 -1.04
C ALA A 5 -24.69 -0.79 -0.13
N LEU A 6 -25.10 -2.05 0.05
CA LEU A 6 -24.35 -3.02 0.86
C LEU A 6 -23.00 -3.39 0.23
N VAL A 7 -22.95 -3.59 -1.10
CA VAL A 7 -21.69 -3.86 -1.82
C VAL A 7 -20.73 -2.68 -1.70
N TYR A 8 -21.20 -1.44 -1.91
CA TYR A 8 -20.35 -0.26 -1.75
C TYR A 8 -19.87 -0.07 -0.31
N GLY A 9 -20.76 -0.25 0.69
CA GLY A 9 -20.41 -0.13 2.10
C GLY A 9 -19.35 -1.15 2.54
N SER A 10 -19.53 -2.42 2.21
CA SER A 10 -18.56 -3.48 2.52
C SER A 10 -17.24 -3.29 1.78
N THR A 11 -17.27 -2.86 0.51
CA THR A 11 -16.06 -2.54 -0.25
C THR A 11 -15.28 -1.39 0.37
N ALA A 12 -15.96 -0.32 0.81
CA ALA A 12 -15.30 0.83 1.44
C ALA A 12 -14.58 0.43 2.73
N ILE A 13 -15.19 -0.43 3.56
CA ILE A 13 -14.56 -0.97 4.78
C ILE A 13 -13.34 -1.83 4.41
N ALA A 14 -13.47 -2.74 3.45
CA ALA A 14 -12.38 -3.60 3.00
C ALA A 14 -11.19 -2.78 2.47
N VAL A 15 -11.46 -1.77 1.63
CA VAL A 15 -10.45 -0.84 1.11
C VAL A 15 -9.77 -0.07 2.24
N GLY A 16 -10.53 0.43 3.22
CA GLY A 16 -9.97 1.13 4.39
C GLY A 16 -9.01 0.25 5.18
N ILE A 17 -9.36 -1.02 5.40
CA ILE A 17 -8.49 -2.00 6.07
C ILE A 17 -7.23 -2.26 5.25
N ILE A 18 -7.37 -2.52 3.95
CA ILE A 18 -6.25 -2.79 3.03
C ILE A 18 -5.25 -1.63 3.05
N LEU A 19 -5.72 -0.39 2.88
CA LEU A 19 -4.88 0.80 2.88
C LEU A 19 -4.26 1.08 4.25
N GLY A 20 -5.00 0.84 5.33
CA GLY A 20 -4.49 0.99 6.69
C GLY A 20 -3.30 0.08 6.98
N PHE A 21 -3.41 -1.20 6.62
CA PHE A 21 -2.31 -2.16 6.79
C PHE A 21 -1.15 -1.91 5.82
N ALA A 22 -1.43 -1.50 4.57
CA ALA A 22 -0.37 -1.12 3.63
C ALA A 22 0.44 0.09 4.13
N GLY A 23 -0.24 1.12 4.64
CA GLY A 23 0.39 2.29 5.23
C GLY A 23 1.20 1.96 6.49
N LEU A 24 0.66 1.10 7.35
CA LEU A 24 1.39 0.61 8.53
C LEU A 24 2.66 -0.16 8.14
N GLY A 25 2.56 -1.05 7.15
CA GLY A 25 3.71 -1.79 6.61
C GLY A 25 4.78 -0.87 6.03
N SER A 26 4.37 0.16 5.25
CA SER A 26 5.25 1.21 4.73
C SER A 26 6.00 1.94 5.86
N ALA A 27 5.27 2.44 6.86
CA ALA A 27 5.87 3.18 7.96
C ALA A 27 6.88 2.35 8.75
N LEU A 28 6.56 1.09 9.05
CA LEU A 28 7.46 0.19 9.78
C LEU A 28 8.70 -0.17 8.97
N GLY A 29 8.55 -0.50 7.69
CA GLY A 29 9.69 -0.85 6.83
C GLY A 29 10.66 0.32 6.63
N TRP A 30 10.14 1.53 6.37
CA TRP A 30 10.98 2.72 6.30
C TRP A 30 11.64 3.06 7.63
N GLY A 31 10.92 2.91 8.75
CA GLY A 31 11.50 3.09 10.08
C GLY A 31 12.73 2.21 10.30
N LEU A 32 12.65 0.93 9.90
CA LEU A 32 13.76 -0.02 10.01
C LEU A 32 14.91 0.33 9.05
N ILE A 33 14.62 0.60 7.77
CA ILE A 33 15.64 0.94 6.77
C ILE A 33 16.40 2.21 7.18
N CYS A 34 15.68 3.27 7.55
CA CYS A 34 16.27 4.53 7.99
C CYS A 34 17.06 4.38 9.29
N SER A 35 16.60 3.56 10.24
CA SER A 35 17.35 3.32 11.48
C SER A 35 18.73 2.72 11.22
N LYS A 36 18.82 1.72 10.33
CA LYS A 36 20.08 1.07 9.96
C LYS A 36 20.97 1.94 9.10
N PHE A 37 20.38 2.75 8.24
CA PHE A 37 21.10 3.78 7.50
C PHE A 37 21.77 4.79 8.45
N LEU A 38 21.05 5.32 9.44
CA LEU A 38 21.58 6.26 10.43
C LEU A 38 22.65 5.63 11.33
N GLU A 39 22.43 4.40 11.82
CA GLU A 39 23.43 3.64 12.56
C GLU A 39 24.71 3.43 11.74
N GLY A 40 24.58 3.14 10.44
CA GLY A 40 25.70 2.96 9.52
C GLY A 40 26.52 4.24 9.35
N ILE A 41 25.86 5.38 9.12
CA ILE A 41 26.53 6.68 9.00
C ILE A 41 27.23 7.07 10.30
N ALA A 42 26.59 6.84 11.46
CA ALA A 42 27.17 7.17 12.75
C ALA A 42 28.47 6.40 13.02
N ARG A 43 28.59 5.16 12.50
CA ARG A 43 29.79 4.33 12.64
C ARG A 43 30.87 4.65 11.60
N GLN A 44 30.48 4.96 10.37
CA GLN A 44 31.39 5.22 9.25
C GLN A 44 30.85 6.35 8.36
N PRO A 45 31.15 7.62 8.70
CA PRO A 45 30.66 8.79 7.96
C PRO A 45 31.08 8.81 6.48
N GLU A 46 32.26 8.27 6.16
CA GLU A 46 32.81 8.15 4.81
C GLU A 46 31.96 7.27 3.89
N MET A 47 31.20 6.32 4.44
CA MET A 47 30.34 5.40 3.69
C MET A 47 28.98 6.02 3.31
N ARG A 48 28.69 7.27 3.72
CA ARG A 48 27.41 7.94 3.49
C ARG A 48 26.92 7.89 2.03
N PRO A 49 27.76 8.17 1.00
CA PRO A 49 27.30 8.14 -0.40
C PRO A 49 26.83 6.75 -0.84
N GLN A 50 27.55 5.70 -0.41
CA GLN A 50 27.21 4.31 -0.73
C GLN A 50 25.95 3.86 0.02
N LEU A 51 25.88 4.14 1.32
CA LEU A 51 24.72 3.78 2.15
C LEU A 51 23.44 4.46 1.69
N MET A 52 23.52 5.71 1.18
CA MET A 52 22.35 6.42 0.67
C MET A 52 21.79 5.74 -0.59
N GLY A 53 22.67 5.31 -1.51
CA GLY A 53 22.25 4.56 -2.69
C GLY A 53 21.60 3.23 -2.33
N GLN A 54 22.20 2.49 -1.40
CA GLN A 54 21.63 1.23 -0.90
C GLN A 54 20.28 1.43 -0.22
N MET A 55 20.16 2.44 0.65
CA MET A 55 18.91 2.80 1.33
C MET A 55 17.80 3.09 0.34
N LEU A 56 18.05 3.90 -0.69
CA LEU A 56 17.04 4.25 -1.69
C LEU A 56 16.66 3.05 -2.56
N PHE A 57 17.61 2.19 -2.91
CA PHE A 57 17.33 0.96 -3.64
C PHE A 57 16.45 -0.01 -2.83
N THR A 58 16.83 -0.28 -1.58
CA THR A 58 16.04 -1.14 -0.69
C THR A 58 14.70 -0.52 -0.32
N GLY A 59 14.66 0.80 -0.12
CA GLY A 59 13.43 1.55 0.17
C GLY A 59 12.47 1.55 -1.02
N GLY A 60 12.99 1.70 -2.24
CA GLY A 60 12.20 1.57 -3.47
C GLY A 60 11.63 0.17 -3.65
N LEU A 61 12.43 -0.87 -3.40
CA LEU A 61 11.94 -2.26 -3.42
C LEU A 61 10.87 -2.51 -2.34
N MET A 62 11.06 -1.93 -1.16
CA MET A 62 10.13 -2.03 -0.05
C MET A 62 8.79 -1.35 -0.35
N GLU A 63 8.79 -0.18 -0.99
CA GLU A 63 7.57 0.55 -1.39
C GLU A 63 6.78 -0.12 -2.52
N ALA A 64 7.38 -1.04 -3.27
CA ALA A 64 6.67 -1.74 -4.35
C ALA A 64 5.41 -2.45 -3.83
N PHE A 65 5.46 -3.10 -2.66
CA PHE A 65 4.32 -3.83 -2.10
C PHE A 65 3.18 -2.91 -1.64
N PRO A 66 3.39 -1.89 -0.79
CA PRO A 66 2.35 -0.91 -0.46
C PRO A 66 1.72 -0.26 -1.69
N MET A 67 2.50 0.05 -2.72
CA MET A 67 1.98 0.67 -3.95
C MET A 67 1.17 -0.29 -4.83
N ILE A 68 1.54 -1.57 -4.90
CA ILE A 68 0.71 -2.60 -5.54
C ILE A 68 -0.65 -2.70 -4.82
N VAL A 69 -0.62 -2.72 -3.49
CA VAL A 69 -1.83 -2.80 -2.67
C VAL A 69 -2.70 -1.56 -2.84
N LEU A 70 -2.10 -0.38 -2.91
CA LEU A 70 -2.80 0.87 -3.26
C LEU A 70 -3.48 0.77 -4.62
N GLY A 71 -2.78 0.27 -5.64
CA GLY A 71 -3.36 0.07 -6.98
C GLY A 71 -4.59 -0.84 -6.97
N MET A 72 -4.51 -1.96 -6.25
CA MET A 72 -5.63 -2.89 -6.09
C MET A 72 -6.80 -2.25 -5.33
N ALA A 73 -6.52 -1.48 -4.27
CA ALA A 73 -7.53 -0.77 -3.50
C ALA A 73 -8.25 0.29 -4.37
N MET A 74 -7.50 1.05 -5.16
CA MET A 74 -8.08 2.04 -6.08
C MET A 74 -8.94 1.37 -7.17
N TRP A 75 -8.55 0.18 -7.64
CA TRP A 75 -9.37 -0.60 -8.57
C TRP A 75 -10.73 -0.97 -7.95
N PHE A 76 -10.78 -1.41 -6.68
CA PHE A 76 -12.04 -1.66 -5.99
C PHE A 76 -12.90 -0.40 -5.77
N VAL A 77 -12.27 0.77 -5.61
CA VAL A 77 -13.00 2.05 -5.41
C VAL A 77 -13.60 2.54 -6.72
N PHE A 78 -12.82 2.58 -7.79
CA PHE A 78 -13.22 3.22 -9.05
C PHE A 78 -13.81 2.26 -10.09
N ALA A 79 -13.48 0.97 -10.00
CA ALA A 79 -13.87 -0.06 -10.96
C ALA A 79 -14.29 -1.36 -10.26
N ASN A 80 -15.17 -1.23 -9.26
CA ASN A 80 -15.59 -2.32 -8.40
C ASN A 80 -16.22 -3.50 -9.19
N PRO A 81 -15.57 -4.68 -9.24
CA PRO A 81 -16.12 -5.83 -9.97
C PRO A 81 -17.40 -6.39 -9.33
N PHE A 82 -17.57 -6.24 -8.01
CA PHE A 82 -18.75 -6.74 -7.30
C PHE A 82 -20.00 -5.90 -7.59
N ALA A 83 -19.84 -4.58 -7.73
CA ALA A 83 -20.93 -3.70 -8.13
C ALA A 83 -21.40 -4.03 -9.56
N ALA A 84 -20.45 -4.23 -10.48
CA ALA A 84 -20.74 -4.62 -11.86
C ALA A 84 -21.48 -5.98 -11.94
N ALA A 85 -21.05 -6.97 -11.15
CA ALA A 85 -21.69 -8.29 -11.12
C ALA A 85 -23.14 -8.23 -10.66
N VAL A 86 -23.42 -7.46 -9.59
CA VAL A 86 -24.79 -7.33 -9.09
C VAL A 86 -25.66 -6.52 -10.07
N GLN A 87 -25.12 -5.49 -10.73
CA GLN A 87 -25.85 -4.78 -11.78
C GLN A 87 -26.23 -5.70 -12.96
N ALA A 88 -25.33 -6.59 -13.37
CA ALA A 88 -25.61 -7.58 -14.42
C ALA A 88 -26.70 -8.58 -14.01
N SER A 89 -26.73 -9.01 -12.74
CA SER A 89 -27.75 -9.94 -12.23
C SER A 89 -29.14 -9.34 -12.07
N VAL A 90 -29.25 -8.02 -11.90
CA VAL A 90 -30.53 -7.32 -11.72
C VAL A 90 -31.10 -6.83 -13.06
N GLY A 91 -30.28 -6.80 -14.12
CA GLY A 91 -30.66 -6.44 -15.48
C GLY A 91 -31.12 -7.61 -16.37
N SER A 92 -31.48 -8.77 -15.77
CA SER A 92 -32.10 -9.91 -16.48
C SER A 92 -33.58 -10.01 -16.14
#